data_AF-A0A950ZK78-F1
#
_entry.id   AF-A0A950ZK78-F1
#
_cell.length_a   1.000
_cell.length_b   1.000
_cell.length_c   1.000
_cell.angle_alpha   90.00
_cell.angle_beta   90.00
_cell.angle_gamma   90.00
#
_symmetry.space_group_name_H-M   'P 1'
#
loop_
_entity.id
_entity.type
_entity.pdbx_description
1 polymer ?
#
loop_
_entity_poly.entity_id
_entity_poly.type
_entity_poly.pdbx_seq_one_letter_code
_entity_poly.pdbx_strand_id
1 'polypeptide(L)' 'MAIVRLANGADVSIKLSTEEVQTALARTADSGGFVELPGEDGPVLVRPQAVIAIIEDTKRGSAGFRIGTLTG' A
#
# COMPACT_ATOMS: atom_id res chain seq x y z
N MET A 1 2.46 -3.77 -9.91
CA MET A 1 2.30 -4.50 -8.64
C MET A 1 2.47 -3.50 -7.51
N ALA A 2 1.80 -3.67 -6.38
CA ALA A 2 1.75 -2.64 -5.33
C ALA A 2 1.95 -3.25 -3.95
N ILE A 3 2.65 -2.54 -3.06
CA ILE A 3 2.82 -2.91 -1.66
C ILE A 3 1.92 -2.01 -0.82
N VAL A 4 1.03 -2.63 -0.05
CA VAL A 4 0.16 -1.93 0.90
C VAL A 4 0.77 -2.09 2.28
N ARG A 5 1.09 -0.96 2.93
CA ARG A 5 1.56 -0.96 4.32
C ARG A 5 0.39 -0.68 5.25
N LEU A 6 0.24 -1.53 6.25
CA LEU A 6 -0.82 -1.48 7.25
C LEU A 6 -0.33 -0.85 8.56
N ALA A 7 -1.25 -0.35 9.37
CA ALA A 7 -0.99 0.35 10.64
C ALA A 7 -0.39 -0.58 11.71
N ASN A 8 -0.57 -1.89 11.57
CA ASN A 8 0.09 -2.90 12.39
C ASN A 8 1.56 -3.13 12.00
N GLY A 9 2.06 -2.39 11.00
CA GLY A 9 3.43 -2.52 10.50
C GLY A 9 3.62 -3.63 9.46
N ALA A 10 2.57 -4.36 9.09
CA ALA A 10 2.65 -5.37 8.04
C ALA A 10 2.65 -4.74 6.64
N ASP A 11 3.56 -5.19 5.80
CA ASP A 11 3.56 -4.94 4.36
C ASP A 11 2.94 -6.11 3.61
N VAL A 12 2.09 -5.81 2.63
CA VAL A 12 1.42 -6.83 1.82
C VAL A 12 1.54 -6.51 0.34
N SER A 13 2.05 -7.47 -0.42
CA SER A 13 2.19 -7.37 -1.88
C SER A 13 0.89 -7.76 -2.58
N ILE A 14 0.34 -6.82 -3.35
CA ILE A 14 -0.89 -6.93 -4.11
C ILE A 14 -0.55 -6.99 -5.61
N LYS A 15 -1.17 -7.93 -6.33
CA LYS A 15 -0.96 -8.15 -7.78
C LYS A 15 -1.50 -7.01 -8.65
N LEU A 16 -2.24 -6.06 -8.08
CA LEU A 16 -2.79 -4.91 -8.76
C LEU A 16 -1.80 -3.74 -8.83
N SER A 17 -2.12 -2.76 -9.67
CA SER A 17 -1.45 -1.45 -9.69
C SER A 17 -1.90 -0.58 -8.51
N THR A 18 -1.13 0.44 -8.17
CA THR A 18 -1.46 1.35 -7.06
C THR A 18 -2.76 2.11 -7.27
N GLU A 19 -3.08 2.51 -8.51
CA GLU A 19 -4.35 3.16 -8.87
C GLU A 19 -5.56 2.23 -8.64
N GLU A 20 -5.43 0.96 -9.03
CA GLU A 20 -6.46 -0.06 -8.84
C GLU A 20 -6.68 -0.34 -7.34
N VAL A 21 -5.59 -0.46 -6.57
CA VAL A 21 -5.66 -0.63 -5.11
C VAL A 21 -6.29 0.60 -4.46
N GLN A 22 -5.91 1.80 -4.87
CA GLN A 22 -6.48 3.05 -4.36
C GLN A 22 -7.97 3.15 -4.67
N THR A 23 -8.39 2.77 -5.88
CA THR A 23 -9.81 2.74 -6.28
C THR A 23 -10.61 1.73 -5.46
N ALA A 24 -10.06 0.54 -5.22
CA ALA A 24 -10.69 -0.50 -4.41
C ALA A 24 -10.84 -0.06 -2.94
N LEU A 25 -9.79 0.56 -2.38
CA LEU A 25 -9.82 1.10 -1.02
C LEU A 25 -10.77 2.29 -0.90
N ALA A 26 -10.81 3.19 -1.88
CA ALA A 26 -11.70 4.34 -1.91
C ALA A 26 -13.18 3.93 -1.98
N ARG A 27 -13.53 2.91 -2.79
CA ARG A 27 -14.91 2.35 -2.79
C ARG A 27 -15.35 1.79 -1.45
N THR A 28 -14.40 1.27 -0.67
CA THR A 28 -14.69 0.55 0.58
C THR A 28 -14.49 1.43 1.81
N ALA A 29 -13.92 2.62 1.66
CA ALA A 29 -13.67 3.57 2.73
C ALA A 29 -14.96 3.98 3.48
N ASP A 30 -16.08 4.12 2.76
CA ASP A 30 -17.40 4.45 3.33
C ASP A 30 -18.09 3.26 4.00
N SER A 31 -17.74 2.02 3.62
CA SER A 31 -18.43 0.82 4.11
C SER A 31 -17.89 0.31 5.46
N GLY A 32 -16.77 0.87 5.97
CA GLY A 32 -16.15 0.44 7.23
C GLY A 32 -15.66 -1.03 7.25
N GLY A 33 -15.68 -1.69 6.09
CA GLY A 33 -15.44 -3.12 5.94
C GLY A 33 -14.00 -3.47 5.59
N PHE A 34 -13.76 -4.77 5.43
CA PHE A 34 -12.54 -5.28 4.81
C PHE A 34 -12.72 -5.27 3.29
N VAL A 35 -11.69 -4.85 2.55
CA VAL A 35 -11.61 -5.01 1.11
C VAL A 35 -10.73 -6.22 0.80
N GLU A 36 -11.22 -7.12 -0.04
CA GLU A 36 -10.44 -8.24 -0.52
C GLU A 36 -9.65 -7.80 -1.75
N LEU A 37 -8.32 -7.84 -1.65
CA LEU A 37 -7.41 -7.54 -2.74
C LEU A 37 -6.70 -8.83 -3.18
N PRO A 38 -6.50 -9.05 -4.48
CA PRO A 38 -5.74 -10.20 -4.95
C PRO A 38 -4.25 -10.00 -4.65
N GLY A 39 -3.76 -10.67 -3.60
CA GLY A 39 -2.36 -10.68 -3.21
C GLY A 39 -1.49 -11.59 -4.07
N GLU A 40 -0.19 -11.50 -3.84
CA GLU A 40 0.78 -12.38 -4.50
C GLU A 40 0.60 -13.85 -4.12
N ASP A 41 0.45 -14.13 -2.82
CA ASP A 41 0.33 -15.49 -2.27
C ASP A 41 -1.15 -15.95 -2.12
N GLY A 42 -2.11 -15.06 -2.32
CA GLY A 42 -3.55 -15.34 -2.15
C GLY A 42 -4.38 -14.07 -1.94
N PRO A 43 -5.71 -14.15 -1.85
CA PRO A 43 -6.56 -13.01 -1.52
C PRO A 43 -6.24 -12.47 -0.13
N VAL A 44 -6.10 -11.15 -0.01
CA VAL A 44 -5.73 -10.43 1.21
C VAL A 44 -6.89 -9.54 1.62
N LEU A 45 -7.34 -9.70 2.85
CA LEU A 45 -8.35 -8.83 3.46
C LEU A 45 -7.66 -7.62 4.10
N VAL A 46 -7.83 -6.45 3.49
CA VAL A 46 -7.25 -5.18 3.95
C VAL A 46 -8.35 -4.26 4.45
N ARG A 47 -8.18 -3.67 5.64
CA ARG A 47 -9.06 -2.59 6.11
C ARG A 47 -8.56 -1.25 5.55
N PRO A 48 -9.39 -0.47 4.83
CA PRO A 48 -8.99 0.85 4.32
C PRO A 48 -8.49 1.79 5.43
N GLN A 49 -9.15 1.75 6.59
CA GLN A 49 -8.80 2.52 7.79
C GLN A 49 -7.43 2.15 8.37
N ALA A 50 -6.94 0.94 8.11
CA ALA A 50 -5.65 0.46 8.59
C ALA A 50 -4.54 0.65 7.54
N VAL A 51 -4.82 1.14 6.33
CA VAL A 51 -3.79 1.39 5.32
C VAL A 51 -3.07 2.70 5.65
N ILE A 52 -1.76 2.64 5.83
CA ILE A 52 -0.92 3.81 6.10
C ILE A 52 -0.13 4.28 4.88
N ALA A 53 0.12 3.39 3.92
CA ALA A 53 0.77 3.73 2.66
C ALA A 53 0.43 2.71 1.57
N ILE A 54 0.38 3.18 0.32
CA ILE A 54 0.32 2.36 -0.88
C ILE A 54 1.55 2.72 -1.69
N ILE A 55 2.40 1.74 -1.97
CA ILE A 55 3.71 1.92 -2.58
C ILE A 55 3.70 1.15 -3.90
N GLU A 56 4.17 1.75 -4.99
CA GLU A 56 4.39 1.00 -6.22
C GLU A 56 5.53 0.00 -6.00
N ASP A 57 5.28 -1.28 -6.29
CA ASP A 57 6.33 -2.31 -6.41
C ASP A 57 7.08 -2.08 -7.73
N THR A 58 7.72 -0.93 -7.84
CA THR A 58 8.79 -0.73 -8.81
C THR A 58 10.02 -1.28 -8.13
N LYS A 59 10.61 -2.34 -8.70
CA LYS A 59 11.92 -2.87 -8.28
C LYS A 59 12.87 -1.70 -8.05
N ARG A 60 13.07 -1.36 -6.78
CA ARG A 60 14.11 -0.53 -6.18
C ARG A 60 15.05 0.13 -7.19
N GLY A 61 14.56 1.13 -7.90
CA GLY A 61 15.34 2.04 -8.72
C GLY A 61 14.99 3.44 -8.27
N SER A 62 15.80 4.03 -7.40
CA SER A 62 15.70 5.43 -6.95
C SER A 62 14.45 5.83 -6.17
N ALA A 63 14.45 5.56 -4.87
CA ALA A 63 13.94 6.51 -3.89
C ALA A 63 15.06 6.79 -2.88
N GLY A 64 16.12 7.45 -3.37
CA GLY A 64 17.17 8.00 -2.54
C GLY A 64 16.59 9.12 -1.67
N PHE A 65 16.12 8.77 -0.48
CA PHE A 65 15.84 9.74 0.58
C PHE A 65 17.18 10.32 1.04
N ARG A 66 17.64 11.39 0.38
CA ARG A 66 18.79 12.17 0.84
C ARG A 66 18.30 13.11 1.93
N ILE A 67 18.50 12.72 3.19
CA ILE A 67 18.47 13.67 4.30
C ILE A 67 19.69 14.57 4.10
N GLY A 68 19.47 15.76 3.57
CA GLY A 68 20.48 16.82 3.59
C GLY A 68 20.77 17.16 5.05
N THR A 69 21.97 16.81 5.52
CA THR A 69 22.53 17.41 6.72
C THR A 69 22.69 18.91 6.44
N LEU A 70 21.80 19.72 7.03
CA LEU A 70 22.02 21.15 7.14
C LEU A 70 22.98 21.36 8.31
N THR A 71 24.27 21.39 7.99
CA THR A 71 25.29 21.96 8.86
C THR A 71 25.13 23.48 8.81
N GLY A 72 24.81 24.07 9.96
CA GLY A 72 24.83 25.51 10.23
C GLY A 72 25.61 25.76 11.51
#